data_AF-B9XRA4-F1
#
_entry.id   AF-B9XRA4-F1
#
_cell.length_a   1.000
_cell.length_b   1.000
_cell.length_c   1.000
_cell.angle_alpha   90.00
_cell.angle_beta   90.00
_cell.angle_gamma   90.00
#
_symmetry.space_group_name_H-M   'P 1'
#
loop_
_entity.id
_entity.type
_entity.pdbx_description
1 polymer ?
#
loop_
_entity_poly.entity_id
_entity_poly.type
_entity_poly.pdbx_seq_one_letter_code
_entity_poly.pdbx_strand_id
1 'polypeptide(L)'
;MKKMLEATTTPSIRNKRLFEIRKALLTIIPVLFLFARGGIASPTIGAHTLAFYPCGGSGGLVTTAIDTQPSGSTILAWVGRGNTNEFNGTVPLDTANNSYVMLGGMHDYGPAYPTSGEALYAVASAAGGTGQHVIAPMPGSDEITLAVVEVKNGGLIQDAKWNVVFSPPHTSLSVTTTNAATLVAIWAGDSGAASVTAVPNNGFTTVNSELLSSCEVEVVVATRDVAAAGTYNVTWTATPTQGAHLWLVAVQTEPLPSLRAQAAGGNVVISWPSSATSFGLETTSNLSAGNSWTPVTNGTVVINFQNTITNAISQPSQYYRLKKQ
;
A
#
# COMPACT_ATOMS: atom_id res chain seq x y z
N MET A 1 -28.08 -60.78 -44.05
CA MET A 1 -27.47 -60.70 -42.70
C MET A 1 -27.50 -59.23 -42.27
N LYS A 2 -28.32 -58.91 -41.25
CA LYS A 2 -28.57 -57.58 -40.59
C LYS A 2 -29.03 -56.41 -41.50
N LYS A 3 -30.35 -56.18 -41.59
CA LYS A 3 -31.18 -55.18 -40.85
C LYS A 3 -30.89 -53.72 -41.28
N MET A 4 -31.77 -53.12 -42.10
CA MET A 4 -32.92 -52.25 -41.69
C MET A 4 -32.44 -50.93 -41.02
N LEU A 5 -32.84 -49.71 -41.38
CA LEU A 5 -34.01 -49.22 -42.12
C LEU A 5 -33.76 -47.76 -42.58
N GLU A 6 -34.52 -47.34 -43.59
CA GLU A 6 -34.73 -46.02 -44.20
C GLU A 6 -35.18 -44.94 -43.16
N ALA A 7 -35.35 -43.62 -43.40
CA ALA A 7 -35.56 -42.84 -44.62
C ALA A 7 -35.34 -41.31 -44.35
N THR A 8 -34.75 -40.64 -45.33
CA THR A 8 -35.24 -39.43 -46.05
C THR A 8 -36.02 -38.31 -45.31
N THR A 9 -35.50 -37.06 -45.30
CA THR A 9 -35.99 -35.87 -46.07
C THR A 9 -35.47 -34.50 -45.53
N THR A 10 -35.17 -33.60 -46.48
CA THR A 10 -34.61 -32.22 -46.50
C THR A 10 -35.57 -31.12 -45.93
N PRO A 11 -35.32 -29.77 -45.95
CA PRO A 11 -34.11 -28.89 -45.94
C PRO A 11 -34.19 -27.65 -44.97
N SER A 12 -33.09 -26.86 -44.86
CA SER A 12 -32.98 -25.40 -44.55
C SER A 12 -33.54 -24.81 -43.23
N ILE A 13 -32.66 -24.25 -42.36
CA ILE A 13 -33.02 -23.21 -41.37
C ILE A 13 -31.96 -22.11 -41.25
N ARG A 14 -32.30 -20.90 -41.72
CA ARG A 14 -31.82 -19.60 -41.21
C ARG A 14 -32.38 -19.46 -39.78
N ASN A 15 -31.59 -19.07 -38.76
CA ASN A 15 -32.11 -18.23 -37.66
C ASN A 15 -31.05 -17.67 -36.70
N LYS A 16 -31.04 -16.34 -36.62
CA LYS A 16 -30.62 -15.54 -35.47
C LYS A 16 -31.37 -16.04 -34.23
N ARG A 17 -30.69 -16.20 -33.08
CA ARG A 17 -31.39 -16.28 -31.78
C ARG A 17 -31.29 -14.95 -31.05
N LEU A 18 -32.33 -14.16 -31.31
CA LEU A 18 -32.94 -13.19 -30.41
C LEU A 18 -33.21 -13.84 -29.05
N PHE A 19 -33.04 -13.10 -27.95
CA PHE A 19 -33.70 -13.45 -26.68
C PHE A 19 -34.84 -12.44 -26.45
N GLU A 20 -36.08 -12.92 -26.57
CA GLU A 20 -37.31 -12.22 -26.18
C GLU A 20 -37.60 -12.61 -24.71
N ILE A 21 -37.78 -11.64 -23.81
CA ILE A 21 -38.25 -11.92 -22.44
C ILE A 21 -39.77 -12.01 -22.49
N ARG A 22 -40.30 -13.24 -22.49
CA ARG A 22 -41.69 -13.48 -22.06
C ARG A 22 -41.68 -13.79 -20.56
N LYS A 23 -42.59 -13.13 -19.82
CA LYS A 23 -42.86 -13.36 -18.38
C LYS A 23 -42.85 -14.86 -18.06
N ALA A 24 -41.84 -15.31 -17.33
CA ALA A 24 -41.79 -16.63 -16.75
C ALA A 24 -41.25 -16.53 -15.32
N LEU A 25 -41.87 -17.32 -14.45
CA LEU A 25 -41.72 -17.41 -12.99
C LEU A 25 -40.27 -17.27 -12.51
N LEU A 26 -40.05 -16.35 -11.57
CA LEU A 26 -38.75 -15.97 -11.02
C LEU A 26 -38.21 -17.05 -10.06
N THR A 27 -37.47 -18.03 -10.57
CA THR A 27 -36.57 -18.84 -9.73
C THR A 27 -35.23 -18.12 -9.65
N ILE A 28 -34.87 -17.64 -8.47
CA ILE A 28 -33.60 -16.96 -8.21
C ILE A 28 -32.48 -17.99 -8.31
N ILE A 29 -31.85 -18.07 -9.48
CA ILE A 29 -30.54 -18.68 -9.64
C ILE A 29 -29.53 -17.59 -9.28
N PRO A 30 -28.65 -17.77 -8.28
CA PRO A 30 -27.56 -16.84 -8.06
C PRO A 30 -26.61 -16.95 -9.26
N VAL A 31 -26.74 -16.02 -10.21
CA VAL A 31 -25.77 -15.86 -11.30
C VAL A 31 -24.54 -15.23 -10.67
N LEU A 32 -23.55 -16.06 -10.35
CA LEU A 32 -22.21 -15.63 -9.98
C LEU A 32 -21.56 -15.06 -11.24
N PHE A 33 -21.61 -13.74 -11.41
CA PHE A 33 -20.84 -13.07 -12.47
C PHE A 33 -19.36 -13.13 -12.11
N LEU A 34 -18.63 -14.04 -12.78
CA LEU A 34 -17.18 -14.08 -12.73
C LEU A 34 -16.64 -12.95 -13.62
N PHE A 35 -16.38 -11.78 -13.04
CA PHE A 35 -15.61 -10.75 -13.73
C PHE A 35 -14.15 -11.22 -13.79
N ALA A 36 -13.56 -11.23 -14.98
CA ALA A 36 -12.12 -11.30 -15.13
C ALA A 36 -11.52 -10.05 -14.46
N ARG A 37 -11.05 -10.21 -13.21
CA ARG A 37 -10.26 -9.19 -12.53
C ARG A 37 -8.98 -9.02 -13.33
N GLY A 38 -8.71 -7.82 -13.84
CA GLY A 38 -7.32 -7.41 -14.02
C GLY A 38 -6.64 -7.62 -12.67
N GLY A 39 -5.63 -8.48 -12.61
CA GLY A 39 -4.95 -8.78 -11.35
C GLY A 39 -4.45 -7.48 -10.73
N ILE A 40 -4.73 -7.29 -9.44
CA ILE A 40 -4.09 -6.22 -8.69
C ILE A 40 -2.59 -6.57 -8.67
N ALA A 41 -1.75 -5.68 -9.19
CA ALA A 41 -0.32 -5.91 -9.19
C ALA A 41 0.19 -6.04 -7.74
N SER A 42 1.07 -7.00 -7.49
CA SER A 42 1.63 -7.21 -6.15
C SER A 42 2.45 -6.00 -5.71
N PRO A 43 2.55 -5.75 -4.39
CA PRO A 43 3.48 -4.78 -3.85
C PRO A 43 4.89 -5.12 -4.29
N THR A 44 5.66 -4.09 -4.65
CA THR A 44 7.07 -4.25 -4.97
C THR A 44 7.82 -2.95 -4.70
N ILE A 45 9.12 -3.05 -4.47
CA ILE A 45 9.99 -1.91 -4.26
C ILE A 45 9.88 -0.88 -5.41
N GLY A 46 9.68 0.37 -5.03
CA GLY A 46 9.64 1.55 -5.89
C GLY A 46 10.90 2.39 -5.79
N ALA A 47 10.74 3.70 -5.99
CA ALA A 47 11.84 4.64 -5.81
C ALA A 47 12.25 4.74 -4.33
N HIS A 48 13.52 5.08 -4.11
CA HIS A 48 14.07 5.22 -2.78
C HIS A 48 15.23 6.21 -2.81
N THR A 49 15.45 6.91 -1.72
CA THR A 49 16.46 7.96 -1.61
C THR A 49 16.87 8.16 -0.16
N LEU A 50 18.01 8.78 0.03
CA LEU A 50 18.56 9.11 1.33
C LEU A 50 19.16 10.51 1.27
N ALA A 51 19.04 11.24 2.37
CA ALA A 51 19.77 12.48 2.60
C ALA A 51 20.22 12.52 4.05
N PHE A 52 21.27 13.30 4.34
CA PHE A 52 21.72 13.55 5.70
C PHE A 52 22.37 14.92 5.83
N TYR A 53 22.41 15.43 7.06
CA TYR A 53 23.30 16.49 7.49
C TYR A 53 24.12 16.01 8.68
N PRO A 54 25.44 16.24 8.69
CA PRO A 54 26.23 15.98 9.87
C PRO A 54 25.89 17.00 10.98
N CYS A 55 26.31 16.70 12.20
CA CYS A 55 26.17 17.55 13.38
C CYS A 55 26.45 19.04 13.08
N GLY A 56 25.47 19.89 13.41
CA GLY A 56 25.58 21.34 13.18
C GLY A 56 24.88 21.84 11.91
N GLY A 57 24.20 20.97 11.15
CA GLY A 57 23.44 21.34 9.97
C GLY A 57 22.21 22.20 10.30
N SER A 58 21.73 23.01 9.34
CA SER A 58 20.51 23.82 9.47
C SER A 58 19.76 23.95 8.13
N GLY A 59 18.47 24.33 8.14
CA GLY A 59 17.71 24.67 6.92
C GLY A 59 16.74 23.59 6.37
N GLY A 60 16.46 22.52 7.12
CA GLY A 60 15.65 21.40 6.67
C GLY A 60 16.42 20.45 5.74
N LEU A 61 16.13 19.15 5.81
CA LEU A 61 16.80 18.14 5.00
C LEU A 61 15.90 17.72 3.84
N VAL A 62 16.34 17.95 2.60
CA VAL A 62 15.59 17.63 1.38
C VAL A 62 16.30 16.50 0.63
N THR A 63 15.55 15.48 0.24
CA THR A 63 16.11 14.37 -0.57
C THR A 63 16.41 14.81 -2.00
N THR A 64 17.22 14.02 -2.72
CA THR A 64 17.20 14.07 -4.18
C THR A 64 15.80 13.73 -4.70
N ALA A 65 15.47 14.23 -5.88
CA ALA A 65 14.18 13.99 -6.50
C ALA A 65 14.04 12.53 -6.90
N ILE A 66 12.87 11.93 -6.65
CA ILE A 66 12.52 10.57 -7.03
C ILE A 66 11.23 10.53 -7.86
N ASP A 67 11.16 9.59 -8.79
CA ASP A 67 9.94 9.33 -9.58
C ASP A 67 9.14 8.21 -8.92
N THR A 68 8.01 8.55 -8.32
CA THR A 68 7.11 7.61 -7.64
C THR A 68 5.92 7.23 -8.52
N GLN A 69 5.24 6.14 -8.16
CA GLN A 69 3.96 5.76 -8.74
C GLN A 69 2.97 6.93 -8.59
N PRO A 70 2.24 7.33 -9.66
CA PRO A 70 1.39 8.53 -9.63
C PRO A 70 0.35 8.58 -8.51
N SER A 71 -0.12 7.42 -8.04
CA SER A 71 -1.05 7.32 -6.92
C SER A 71 -1.11 5.91 -6.34
N GLY A 72 -1.36 5.77 -5.05
CA GLY A 72 -1.69 4.49 -4.41
C GLY A 72 -0.50 3.62 -4.02
N SER A 73 0.73 4.14 -4.09
CA SER A 73 1.87 3.52 -3.44
C SER A 73 1.85 3.75 -1.94
N THR A 74 2.74 3.09 -1.21
CA THR A 74 3.06 3.45 0.18
C THR A 74 4.42 4.14 0.18
N ILE A 75 4.53 5.27 0.87
CA ILE A 75 5.82 5.90 1.13
C ILE A 75 6.15 5.74 2.61
N LEU A 76 7.33 5.21 2.90
CA LEU A 76 7.91 5.17 4.25
C LEU A 76 9.03 6.20 4.31
N ALA A 77 9.05 7.00 5.38
CA ALA A 77 10.10 7.96 5.67
C ALA A 77 10.61 7.72 7.09
N TRP A 78 11.85 7.27 7.20
CA TRP A 78 12.54 7.11 8.47
C TRP A 78 13.40 8.33 8.75
N VAL A 79 13.35 8.85 9.97
CA VAL A 79 14.13 10.00 10.41
C VAL A 79 14.88 9.62 11.67
N GLY A 80 16.20 9.62 11.62
CA GLY A 80 17.08 9.61 12.80
C GLY A 80 17.66 11.00 13.02
N ARG A 81 17.70 11.48 14.26
CA ARG A 81 18.22 12.83 14.55
C ARG A 81 18.81 13.01 15.96
N GLY A 82 19.60 14.07 16.11
CA GLY A 82 20.34 14.41 17.32
C GLY A 82 19.49 15.00 18.46
N ASN A 83 18.33 15.59 18.16
CA ASN A 83 17.43 16.22 19.13
C ASN A 83 16.00 15.63 19.08
N THR A 84 15.64 14.84 20.09
CA THR A 84 14.33 14.19 20.19
C THR A 84 13.16 15.15 20.37
N ASN A 85 13.39 16.37 20.88
CA ASN A 85 12.32 17.36 21.03
C ASN A 85 11.76 17.82 19.68
N GLU A 86 12.56 17.75 18.61
CA GLU A 86 12.15 18.17 17.28
C GLU A 86 11.16 17.20 16.63
N PHE A 87 10.95 16.00 17.19
CA PHE A 87 9.86 15.11 16.74
C PHE A 87 8.47 15.58 17.21
N ASN A 88 8.40 16.51 18.17
CA ASN A 88 7.12 17.05 18.62
C ASN A 88 6.65 18.18 17.70
N GLY A 89 5.55 17.95 16.97
CA GLY A 89 4.97 18.97 16.10
C GLY A 89 5.68 19.14 14.75
N THR A 90 6.69 18.33 14.44
CA THR A 90 7.24 18.22 13.08
C THR A 90 7.04 16.80 12.55
N VAL A 91 6.71 16.72 11.26
CA VAL A 91 6.58 15.46 10.51
C VAL A 91 7.22 15.66 9.13
N PRO A 92 7.64 14.58 8.45
CA PRO A 92 8.07 14.69 7.07
C PRO A 92 7.00 15.32 6.18
N LEU A 93 7.45 16.05 5.18
CA LEU A 93 6.64 16.66 4.13
C LEU A 93 7.11 16.15 2.77
N ASP A 94 6.28 16.29 1.75
CA ASP A 94 6.71 16.07 0.37
C ASP A 94 6.06 17.05 -0.59
N THR A 95 6.60 17.10 -1.82
CA THR A 95 6.09 17.98 -2.87
C THR A 95 4.73 17.54 -3.44
N ALA A 96 4.22 16.37 -3.05
CA ALA A 96 2.90 15.87 -3.40
C ALA A 96 1.83 16.22 -2.33
N ASN A 97 2.22 16.93 -1.26
CA ASN A 97 1.37 17.30 -0.12
C ASN A 97 0.72 16.09 0.56
N ASN A 98 1.43 14.97 0.63
CA ASN A 98 0.95 13.83 1.40
C ASN A 98 0.99 14.12 2.91
N SER A 99 0.09 13.46 3.64
CA SER A 99 0.02 13.52 5.11
C SER A 99 0.73 12.32 5.72
N TYR A 100 1.94 12.54 6.24
CA TYR A 100 2.72 11.50 6.93
C TYR A 100 2.15 11.21 8.32
N VAL A 101 2.04 9.92 8.65
CA VAL A 101 1.61 9.44 9.96
C VAL A 101 2.76 8.68 10.62
N MET A 102 3.12 9.06 11.85
CA MET A 102 4.12 8.34 12.64
C MET A 102 3.62 6.92 12.96
N LEU A 103 4.44 5.91 12.67
CA LEU A 103 4.19 4.53 13.04
C LEU A 103 4.72 4.28 14.44
N GLY A 104 3.84 3.92 15.38
CA GLY A 104 4.21 3.73 16.78
C GLY A 104 4.53 5.07 17.46
N GLY A 105 5.79 5.27 17.83
CA GLY A 105 6.26 6.48 18.50
C GLY A 105 7.72 6.77 18.19
N MET A 106 8.22 7.86 18.74
CA MET A 106 9.65 8.17 18.74
C MET A 106 10.39 7.22 19.70
N HIS A 107 11.59 6.80 19.31
CA HIS A 107 12.48 5.96 20.12
C HIS A 107 13.84 6.65 20.31
N ASP A 108 14.22 6.92 21.56
CA ASP A 108 15.53 7.49 21.88
C ASP A 108 16.66 6.46 21.78
N TYR A 109 17.87 6.90 21.45
CA TYR A 109 19.09 6.08 21.40
C TYR A 109 19.73 5.89 22.79
N GLY A 110 18.91 5.82 23.83
CA GLY A 110 19.36 5.57 25.19
C GLY A 110 19.93 4.15 25.37
N PRO A 111 20.88 3.95 26.30
CA PRO A 111 21.42 4.95 27.21
C PRO A 111 22.56 5.80 26.63
N ALA A 112 23.09 5.49 25.45
CA ALA A 112 24.27 6.15 24.91
C ALA A 112 23.99 7.60 24.48
N TYR A 113 22.83 7.85 23.85
CA TYR A 113 22.44 9.15 23.31
C TYR A 113 20.96 9.44 23.59
N PRO A 114 20.57 9.66 24.87
CA PRO A 114 19.16 9.79 25.27
C PRO A 114 18.46 11.06 24.73
N THR A 115 19.23 12.02 24.20
CA THR A 115 18.70 13.22 23.55
C THR A 115 18.52 13.05 22.05
N SER A 116 19.01 11.95 21.48
CA SER A 116 18.93 11.61 20.06
C SER A 116 17.97 10.44 19.88
N GLY A 117 17.40 10.29 18.69
CA GLY A 117 16.43 9.22 18.46
C GLY A 117 15.93 9.14 17.04
N GLU A 118 14.96 8.25 16.83
CA GLU A 118 14.36 7.98 15.54
C GLU A 118 12.84 7.97 15.59
N ALA A 119 12.24 8.17 14.42
CA ALA A 119 10.83 7.87 14.18
C ALA A 119 10.64 7.40 12.73
N LEU A 120 9.68 6.50 12.56
CA LEU A 120 9.25 6.02 11.24
C LEU A 120 7.88 6.61 10.91
N TYR A 121 7.73 7.11 9.68
CA TYR A 121 6.48 7.67 9.18
C TYR A 121 6.02 6.94 7.93
N ALA A 122 4.71 6.94 7.70
CA ALA A 122 4.11 6.35 6.53
C ALA A 122 3.04 7.25 5.90
N VAL A 123 2.97 7.21 4.58
CA VAL A 123 1.80 7.61 3.81
C VAL A 123 1.23 6.35 3.18
N ALA A 124 0.06 5.92 3.66
CA ALA A 124 -0.69 4.86 3.01
C ALA A 124 -1.46 5.45 1.82
N SER A 125 -1.32 4.84 0.63
CA SER A 125 -1.99 5.29 -0.59
C SER A 125 -1.59 6.71 -1.02
N ALA A 126 -0.28 6.95 -1.12
CA ALA A 126 0.32 8.23 -1.45
C ALA A 126 -0.10 8.76 -2.83
N ALA A 127 -0.23 10.08 -2.94
CA ALA A 127 -0.09 10.78 -4.21
C ALA A 127 1.39 10.82 -4.59
N GLY A 128 1.70 10.65 -5.87
CA GLY A 128 3.07 10.61 -6.35
C GLY A 128 3.21 11.21 -7.74
N GLY A 129 4.33 10.92 -8.39
CA GLY A 129 4.65 11.44 -9.72
C GLY A 129 6.15 11.66 -9.90
N THR A 130 6.50 12.40 -10.95
CA THR A 130 7.89 12.65 -11.29
C THR A 130 8.50 13.76 -10.44
N GLY A 131 9.77 13.60 -10.06
CA GLY A 131 10.54 14.63 -9.37
C GLY A 131 10.07 14.96 -7.95
N GLN A 132 9.50 13.98 -7.24
CA GLN A 132 9.05 14.17 -5.86
C GLN A 132 10.24 14.31 -4.92
N HIS A 133 10.18 15.29 -4.03
CA HIS A 133 11.13 15.45 -2.92
C HIS A 133 10.44 15.17 -1.60
N VAL A 134 11.16 14.55 -0.66
CA VAL A 134 10.73 14.43 0.74
C VAL A 134 11.63 15.31 1.59
N ILE A 135 11.01 15.94 2.59
CA ILE A 135 11.63 16.95 3.44
C ILE A 135 11.46 16.51 4.89
N ALA A 136 12.56 16.41 5.64
CA ALA A 136 12.52 16.32 7.09
C ALA A 136 12.77 17.71 7.68
N PRO A 137 11.79 18.31 8.40
CA PRO A 137 11.97 19.62 9.01
C PRO A 137 13.11 19.62 10.05
N MET A 138 13.91 20.68 10.02
CA MET A 138 15.02 20.90 10.94
C MET A 138 14.96 22.37 11.43
N PRO A 139 14.10 22.65 12.45
CA PRO A 139 13.85 24.01 12.94
C PRO A 139 15.06 24.67 13.59
N GLY A 140 15.93 23.87 14.22
CA GLY A 140 17.19 24.29 14.81
C GLY A 140 18.41 23.67 14.13
N SER A 141 19.58 23.87 14.72
CA SER A 141 20.77 23.10 14.33
C SER A 141 20.61 21.66 14.79
N ASP A 142 20.93 20.69 13.94
CA ASP A 142 20.75 19.27 14.26
C ASP A 142 21.76 18.38 13.51
N GLU A 143 21.81 17.13 13.94
CA GLU A 143 22.28 15.98 13.16
C GLU A 143 21.03 15.26 12.66
N ILE A 144 20.92 14.95 11.37
CA ILE A 144 19.71 14.31 10.85
C ILE A 144 19.99 13.46 9.63
N THR A 145 19.40 12.27 9.60
CA THR A 145 19.38 11.36 8.45
C THR A 145 17.93 11.05 8.09
N LEU A 146 17.60 11.16 6.81
CA LEU A 146 16.29 10.84 6.24
C LEU A 146 16.46 9.72 5.21
N ALA A 147 15.83 8.59 5.43
CA ALA A 147 15.74 7.50 4.46
C ALA A 147 14.28 7.33 4.00
N VAL A 148 14.08 7.27 2.68
CA VAL A 148 12.76 7.21 2.06
C VAL A 148 12.67 6.01 1.14
N VAL A 149 11.62 5.22 1.29
CA VAL A 149 11.31 4.08 0.41
C VAL A 149 9.86 4.15 -0.04
N GLU A 150 9.66 4.03 -1.34
CA GLU A 150 8.37 3.75 -1.94
C GLU A 150 8.16 2.23 -2.08
N VAL A 151 6.96 1.77 -1.75
CA VAL A 151 6.42 0.47 -2.18
C VAL A 151 5.29 0.72 -3.18
N LYS A 152 5.53 0.39 -4.45
CA LYS A 152 4.53 0.44 -5.52
C LYS A 152 3.43 -0.58 -5.27
N ASN A 153 2.21 -0.29 -5.74
CA ASN A 153 1.03 -1.11 -5.52
C ASN A 153 0.82 -1.50 -4.04
N GLY A 154 1.27 -0.65 -3.11
CA GLY A 154 1.04 -0.78 -1.68
C GLY A 154 -0.33 -0.22 -1.30
N GLY A 155 -0.34 0.65 -0.29
CA GLY A 155 -1.54 1.29 0.22
C GLY A 155 -2.02 0.74 1.56
N LEU A 156 -1.41 -0.33 2.08
CA LEU A 156 -1.72 -0.88 3.39
C LEU A 156 -0.44 -1.20 4.16
N ILE A 157 -0.27 -0.59 5.33
CA ILE A 157 0.67 -1.06 6.36
C ILE A 157 -0.01 -2.22 7.09
N GLN A 158 0.36 -3.46 6.75
CA GLN A 158 -0.26 -4.64 7.34
C GLN A 158 0.23 -4.90 8.77
N ASP A 159 1.52 -4.71 9.00
CA ASP A 159 2.15 -4.86 10.30
C ASP A 159 3.45 -4.05 10.32
N ALA A 160 3.80 -3.53 11.49
CA ALA A 160 5.04 -2.80 11.70
C ALA A 160 5.52 -3.11 13.12
N LYS A 161 6.80 -3.46 13.25
CA LYS A 161 7.43 -3.77 14.53
C LYS A 161 8.73 -3.00 14.66
N TRP A 162 8.98 -2.61 15.91
CA TRP A 162 10.23 -2.00 16.33
C TRP A 162 10.82 -2.76 17.52
N ASN A 163 12.15 -2.86 17.57
CA ASN A 163 12.87 -3.23 18.77
C ASN A 163 14.30 -2.69 18.75
N VAL A 164 14.87 -2.53 19.95
CA VAL A 164 16.30 -2.28 20.16
C VAL A 164 17.01 -3.57 20.56
N VAL A 165 18.22 -3.78 20.06
CA VAL A 165 19.08 -4.92 20.37
C VAL A 165 20.49 -4.41 20.70
N PHE A 166 20.86 -4.45 21.97
CA PHE A 166 22.14 -3.90 22.46
C PHE A 166 23.38 -4.76 22.16
N SER A 167 23.20 -5.99 21.68
CA SER A 167 24.32 -6.87 21.30
C SER A 167 23.90 -7.88 20.24
N PRO A 168 24.78 -8.26 19.29
CA PRO A 168 24.44 -9.23 18.26
C PRO A 168 23.96 -10.57 18.83
N PRO A 169 23.09 -11.31 18.12
CA PRO A 169 22.60 -11.01 16.78
C PRO A 169 21.49 -9.95 16.75
N HIS A 170 21.61 -8.96 15.86
CA HIS A 170 20.58 -7.93 15.64
C HIS A 170 19.39 -8.51 14.89
N THR A 171 18.42 -9.08 15.60
CA THR A 171 17.22 -9.69 15.00
C THR A 171 16.00 -8.84 15.27
N SER A 172 15.25 -8.53 14.22
CA SER A 172 13.99 -7.79 14.34
C SER A 172 12.92 -8.65 15.02
N LEU A 173 11.94 -8.01 15.63
CA LEU A 173 10.65 -8.64 15.86
C LEU A 173 10.01 -9.06 14.53
N SER A 174 9.13 -10.06 14.59
CA SER A 174 8.48 -10.59 13.38
C SER A 174 7.24 -9.80 12.99
N VAL A 175 7.08 -9.56 11.70
CA VAL A 175 5.83 -9.06 11.10
C VAL A 175 5.02 -10.20 10.49
N THR A 176 3.70 -10.06 10.44
CA THR A 176 2.81 -11.02 9.74
C THR A 176 2.13 -10.38 8.54
N THR A 177 2.02 -11.14 7.45
CA THR A 177 1.34 -10.77 6.20
C THR A 177 0.16 -11.69 5.94
N THR A 178 -0.86 -11.18 5.24
CA THR A 178 -2.06 -11.97 4.88
C THR A 178 -2.09 -12.37 3.40
N ASN A 179 -1.15 -11.88 2.60
CA ASN A 179 -1.00 -12.12 1.17
C ASN A 179 0.44 -11.71 0.76
N ALA A 180 0.73 -11.63 -0.54
CA ALA A 180 1.96 -11.03 -1.03
C ALA A 180 2.18 -9.62 -0.43
N ALA A 181 3.45 -9.30 -0.16
CA ALA A 181 3.87 -8.08 0.50
C ALA A 181 5.29 -7.68 0.08
N THR A 182 5.61 -6.40 0.23
CA THR A 182 7.00 -5.93 0.31
C THR A 182 7.32 -5.70 1.77
N LEU A 183 8.36 -6.36 2.25
CA LEU A 183 8.92 -6.13 3.58
C LEU A 183 9.98 -5.04 3.47
N VAL A 184 9.92 -4.03 4.33
CA VAL A 184 10.93 -2.97 4.46
C VAL A 184 11.53 -3.08 5.85
N ALA A 185 12.83 -3.31 5.90
CA ALA A 185 13.61 -3.44 7.12
C ALA A 185 14.57 -2.27 7.24
N ILE A 186 14.67 -1.72 8.44
CA ILE A 186 15.57 -0.61 8.76
C ILE A 186 16.42 -1.05 9.93
N TRP A 187 17.73 -0.85 9.79
CA TRP A 187 18.72 -1.02 10.82
C TRP A 187 19.36 0.35 11.06
N ALA A 188 19.39 0.81 12.32
CA ALA A 188 20.11 2.01 12.73
C ALA A 188 21.04 1.63 13.88
N GLY A 189 22.35 1.75 13.66
CA GLY A 189 23.36 1.43 14.65
C GLY A 189 23.57 2.54 15.68
N ASP A 190 24.34 2.20 16.71
CA ASP A 190 24.67 3.09 17.83
C ASP A 190 26.18 3.17 18.13
N SER A 191 27.03 2.67 17.22
CA SER A 191 28.45 2.44 17.51
C SER A 191 29.28 3.70 17.68
N GLY A 192 28.92 4.79 16.98
CA GLY A 192 29.81 5.95 16.80
C GLY A 192 31.16 5.59 16.15
N ALA A 193 31.27 4.43 15.50
CA ALA A 193 32.51 3.96 14.90
C ALA A 193 32.77 4.65 13.55
N ALA A 194 34.04 4.85 13.21
CA ALA A 194 34.46 5.53 11.97
C ALA A 194 34.20 4.72 10.68
N SER A 195 33.81 3.46 10.80
CA SER A 195 33.42 2.60 9.68
C SER A 195 32.50 1.52 10.19
N VAL A 196 31.33 1.39 9.55
CA VAL A 196 30.33 0.40 9.90
C VAL A 196 29.90 -0.39 8.68
N THR A 197 29.61 -1.68 8.86
CA THR A 197 28.82 -2.49 7.94
C THR A 197 27.57 -2.99 8.66
N ALA A 198 26.47 -3.17 7.92
CA ALA A 198 25.30 -3.91 8.39
C ALA A 198 24.68 -4.65 7.20
N VAL A 199 24.69 -5.98 7.25
CA VAL A 199 24.25 -6.83 6.14
C VAL A 199 23.03 -7.65 6.58
N PRO A 200 21.88 -7.51 5.91
CA PRO A 200 20.69 -8.26 6.25
C PRO A 200 20.76 -9.69 5.69
N ASN A 201 20.14 -10.64 6.40
CA ASN A 201 20.00 -12.02 5.93
C ASN A 201 18.62 -12.27 5.27
N ASN A 202 18.21 -13.54 5.20
CA ASN A 202 16.85 -13.95 4.84
C ASN A 202 16.38 -13.39 3.49
N GLY A 203 17.27 -13.18 2.52
CA GLY A 203 16.93 -12.71 1.18
C GLY A 203 16.50 -11.24 1.11
N PHE A 204 16.76 -10.44 2.14
CA PHE A 204 16.64 -8.99 2.06
C PHE A 204 17.78 -8.40 1.24
N THR A 205 17.47 -7.39 0.42
CA THR A 205 18.43 -6.66 -0.41
C THR A 205 18.51 -5.23 0.09
N THR A 206 19.72 -4.73 0.32
CA THR A 206 19.94 -3.33 0.73
C THR A 206 19.61 -2.38 -0.43
N VAL A 207 18.87 -1.32 -0.15
CA VAL A 207 18.45 -0.29 -1.12
C VAL A 207 19.03 1.09 -0.77
N ASN A 208 19.21 1.39 0.51
CA ASN A 208 19.91 2.58 0.97
C ASN A 208 20.83 2.24 2.14
N SER A 209 21.91 2.98 2.24
CA SER A 209 22.79 2.94 3.41
C SER A 209 23.46 4.30 3.57
N GLU A 210 23.44 4.82 4.78
CA GLU A 210 24.36 5.85 5.25
C GLU A 210 25.11 5.23 6.42
N LEU A 211 26.35 4.83 6.18
CA LEU A 211 27.19 4.15 7.14
C LEU A 211 28.38 5.06 7.40
N LEU A 212 28.51 5.49 8.65
CA LEU A 212 29.27 6.66 9.10
C LEU A 212 30.65 6.82 8.45
N SER A 213 30.92 8.07 8.05
CA SER A 213 32.26 8.64 7.91
C SER A 213 32.42 9.98 8.66
N SER A 214 31.32 10.54 9.22
CA SER A 214 31.32 11.73 10.07
C SER A 214 30.37 11.63 11.29
N CYS A 215 29.50 12.61 11.52
CA CYS A 215 28.64 12.77 12.71
C CYS A 215 27.20 12.83 12.22
N GLU A 216 26.70 11.71 11.68
CA GLU A 216 25.35 11.51 11.17
C GLU A 216 24.73 10.22 11.73
N VAL A 217 23.39 10.11 11.74
CA VAL A 217 22.75 8.89 12.24
C VAL A 217 22.89 7.79 11.19
N GLU A 218 23.57 6.70 11.55
CA GLU A 218 23.77 5.55 10.69
C GLU A 218 22.47 4.81 10.40
N VAL A 219 22.27 4.41 9.14
CA VAL A 219 21.09 3.66 8.73
C VAL A 219 21.39 2.74 7.55
N VAL A 220 20.79 1.56 7.55
CA VAL A 220 20.66 0.70 6.38
C VAL A 220 19.21 0.32 6.20
N VAL A 221 18.71 0.54 4.97
CA VAL A 221 17.36 0.12 4.57
C VAL A 221 17.49 -1.03 3.59
N ALA A 222 16.76 -2.10 3.87
CA ALA A 222 16.71 -3.27 3.02
C ALA A 222 15.27 -3.72 2.77
N THR A 223 15.04 -4.37 1.63
CA THR A 223 13.70 -4.79 1.23
C THR A 223 13.67 -6.24 0.79
N ARG A 224 12.50 -6.87 0.93
CA ARG A 224 12.23 -8.21 0.44
C ARG A 224 10.78 -8.33 -0.02
N ASP A 225 10.56 -8.68 -1.27
CA ASP A 225 9.24 -9.06 -1.75
C ASP A 225 8.94 -10.53 -1.36
N VAL A 226 7.73 -10.76 -0.85
CA VAL A 226 7.22 -12.08 -0.48
C VAL A 226 5.93 -12.36 -1.25
N ALA A 227 5.80 -13.56 -1.80
CA ALA A 227 4.71 -13.90 -2.73
C ALA A 227 3.43 -14.41 -2.04
N ALA A 228 3.47 -14.66 -0.74
CA ALA A 228 2.35 -15.27 0.00
C ALA A 228 2.33 -14.77 1.45
N ALA A 229 1.19 -15.04 2.11
CA ALA A 229 1.04 -14.82 3.54
C ALA A 229 2.11 -15.57 4.35
N GLY A 230 2.52 -14.99 5.46
CA GLY A 230 3.54 -15.58 6.33
C GLY A 230 4.01 -14.62 7.42
N THR A 231 4.85 -15.15 8.30
CA THR A 231 5.51 -14.41 9.38
C THR A 231 7.00 -14.32 9.08
N TYR A 232 7.55 -13.10 9.14
CA TYR A 232 8.90 -12.80 8.66
C TYR A 232 9.67 -11.98 9.67
N ASN A 233 10.98 -12.21 9.74
CA ASN A 233 11.95 -11.38 10.45
C ASN A 233 13.24 -11.24 9.62
N VAL A 234 14.13 -10.37 10.07
CA VAL A 234 15.47 -10.20 9.53
C VAL A 234 16.48 -10.19 10.65
N THR A 235 17.64 -10.81 10.42
CA THR A 235 18.82 -10.68 11.26
C THR A 235 19.91 -9.96 10.48
N TRP A 236 20.54 -8.98 11.12
CA TRP A 236 21.62 -8.19 10.57
C TRP A 236 22.96 -8.64 11.15
N THR A 237 23.97 -8.69 10.29
CA THR A 237 25.37 -8.86 10.70
C THR A 237 26.07 -7.53 10.54
N ALA A 238 26.46 -6.92 11.66
CA ALA A 238 27.14 -5.63 11.68
C ALA A 238 28.61 -5.75 12.10
N THR A 239 29.46 -4.85 11.61
CA THR A 239 30.87 -4.72 12.04
C THR A 239 31.23 -3.24 12.15
N PRO A 240 31.81 -2.76 13.26
CA PRO A 240 32.15 -3.50 14.48
C PRO A 240 30.91 -3.95 15.28
N THR A 241 31.13 -4.75 16.33
CA THR A 241 30.06 -5.13 17.27
C THR A 241 29.49 -3.90 17.96
N GLN A 242 28.17 -3.77 17.92
CA GLN A 242 27.43 -2.62 18.45
C GLN A 242 25.99 -3.02 18.80
N GLY A 243 25.20 -2.09 19.31
CA GLY A 243 23.74 -2.20 19.36
C GLY A 243 23.09 -1.77 18.05
N ALA A 244 21.78 -1.97 17.95
CA ALA A 244 21.00 -1.49 16.82
C ALA A 244 19.53 -1.34 17.17
N HIS A 245 18.93 -0.31 16.61
CA HIS A 245 17.50 -0.15 16.50
C HIS A 245 17.01 -0.76 15.19
N LEU A 246 15.91 -1.50 15.26
CA LEU A 246 15.41 -2.30 14.17
C LEU A 246 13.94 -2.00 13.92
N TRP A 247 13.59 -1.64 12.68
CA TRP A 247 12.22 -1.68 12.18
C TRP A 247 12.05 -2.81 11.18
N LEU A 248 10.89 -3.45 11.21
CA LEU A 248 10.41 -4.27 10.11
C LEU A 248 8.96 -3.92 9.83
N VAL A 249 8.66 -3.60 8.56
CA VAL A 249 7.34 -3.19 8.09
C VAL A 249 6.90 -4.11 6.97
N ALA A 250 5.67 -4.61 7.05
CA ALA A 250 5.00 -5.35 6.00
C ALA A 250 4.02 -4.44 5.26
N VAL A 251 4.31 -4.16 3.99
CA VAL A 251 3.44 -3.36 3.11
C VAL A 251 2.70 -4.28 2.15
N GLN A 252 1.38 -4.16 2.13
CA GLN A 252 0.49 -4.91 1.26
C GLN A 252 -0.31 -3.99 0.35
N THR A 253 -0.91 -4.57 -0.70
CA THR A 253 -1.85 -3.81 -1.51
C THR A 253 -3.12 -3.55 -0.72
N GLU A 254 -3.63 -2.33 -0.80
CA GLU A 254 -4.93 -1.99 -0.23
C GLU A 254 -6.04 -2.89 -0.83
N PRO A 255 -6.83 -3.61 -0.01
CA PRO A 255 -7.88 -4.48 -0.53
C PRO A 255 -8.99 -3.66 -1.20
N LEU A 256 -9.40 -4.07 -2.40
CA LEU A 256 -10.52 -3.43 -3.10
C LEU A 256 -11.83 -3.59 -2.31
N PRO A 257 -12.64 -2.53 -2.18
CA PRO A 257 -13.94 -2.62 -1.54
C PRO A 257 -14.88 -3.54 -2.31
N SER A 258 -15.71 -4.31 -1.60
CA SER A 258 -16.74 -5.14 -2.20
C SER A 258 -17.96 -4.31 -2.59
N LEU A 259 -18.47 -4.48 -3.81
CA LEU A 259 -19.75 -3.92 -4.26
C LEU A 259 -20.81 -5.03 -4.29
N ARG A 260 -21.99 -4.74 -3.73
CA ARG A 260 -23.13 -5.65 -3.68
C ARG A 260 -24.32 -5.05 -4.42
N ALA A 261 -25.11 -5.91 -5.05
CA ALA A 261 -26.37 -5.56 -5.68
C ALA A 261 -27.44 -6.58 -5.30
N GLN A 262 -28.62 -6.12 -4.90
CA GLN A 262 -29.74 -6.96 -4.51
C GLN A 262 -31.05 -6.39 -5.08
N ALA A 263 -31.87 -7.22 -5.72
CA ALA A 263 -33.20 -6.82 -6.13
C ALA A 263 -34.13 -6.70 -4.91
N ALA A 264 -34.92 -5.63 -4.86
CA ALA A 264 -35.90 -5.36 -3.81
C ALA A 264 -37.17 -4.77 -4.44
N GLY A 265 -38.15 -5.64 -4.76
CA GLY A 265 -39.32 -5.25 -5.53
C GLY A 265 -38.96 -4.76 -6.94
N GLY A 266 -39.54 -3.63 -7.37
CA GLY A 266 -39.20 -2.96 -8.64
C GLY A 266 -37.88 -2.18 -8.62
N ASN A 267 -37.08 -2.32 -7.56
CA ASN A 267 -35.84 -1.59 -7.34
C ASN A 267 -34.63 -2.53 -7.23
N VAL A 268 -33.45 -1.97 -7.39
CA VAL A 268 -32.16 -2.57 -7.03
C VAL A 268 -31.52 -1.76 -5.91
N VAL A 269 -31.08 -2.44 -4.87
CA VAL A 269 -30.29 -1.90 -3.77
C VAL A 269 -28.83 -2.19 -4.09
N ILE A 270 -28.02 -1.14 -4.18
CA ILE A 270 -26.57 -1.24 -4.37
C ILE A 270 -25.91 -0.81 -3.07
N SER A 271 -24.97 -1.62 -2.57
CA SER A 271 -24.29 -1.31 -1.32
C SER A 271 -22.78 -1.61 -1.33
N TRP A 272 -22.01 -0.82 -0.59
CA TRP A 272 -20.56 -0.99 -0.43
C TRP A 272 -20.09 -0.47 0.94
N PRO A 273 -18.92 -0.88 1.45
CA PRO A 273 -18.41 -0.42 2.73
C PRO A 273 -18.35 1.11 2.83
N SER A 274 -18.87 1.66 3.92
CA SER A 274 -18.78 3.11 4.23
C SER A 274 -17.34 3.59 4.45
N SER A 275 -16.42 2.67 4.76
CA SER A 275 -14.99 2.92 4.87
C SER A 275 -14.29 3.15 3.52
N ALA A 276 -14.94 2.83 2.39
CA ALA A 276 -14.38 3.05 1.06
C ALA A 276 -14.54 4.51 0.60
N THR A 277 -14.03 5.44 1.40
CA THR A 277 -14.22 6.89 1.22
C THR A 277 -13.57 7.45 -0.04
N SER A 278 -12.55 6.79 -0.56
CA SER A 278 -11.86 7.15 -1.81
C SER A 278 -12.55 6.59 -3.07
N PHE A 279 -13.69 5.93 -2.96
CA PHE A 279 -14.40 5.32 -4.09
C PHE A 279 -15.76 5.98 -4.36
N GLY A 280 -16.01 6.31 -5.62
CA GLY A 280 -17.30 6.75 -6.13
C GLY A 280 -18.01 5.62 -6.87
N LEU A 281 -19.34 5.60 -6.80
CA LEU A 281 -20.16 4.67 -7.56
C LEU A 281 -20.44 5.25 -8.97
N GLU A 282 -20.16 4.46 -9.99
CA GLU A 282 -20.50 4.78 -11.38
C GLU A 282 -21.46 3.74 -11.94
N THR A 283 -22.20 4.13 -12.98
CA THR A 283 -23.15 3.26 -13.66
C THR A 283 -23.09 3.42 -15.18
N THR A 284 -23.48 2.37 -15.91
CA THR A 284 -23.64 2.38 -17.37
C THR A 284 -24.79 1.45 -17.76
N SER A 285 -25.48 1.74 -18.85
CA SER A 285 -26.47 0.83 -19.46
C SER A 285 -25.86 -0.09 -20.51
N ASN A 286 -24.63 0.18 -20.95
CA ASN A 286 -23.97 -0.54 -22.03
C ASN A 286 -22.48 -0.77 -21.70
N LEU A 287 -22.06 -2.03 -21.54
CA LEU A 287 -20.65 -2.37 -21.30
C LEU A 287 -19.78 -2.34 -22.56
N SER A 288 -20.39 -2.40 -23.75
CA SER A 288 -19.67 -2.41 -25.03
C SER A 288 -19.35 -1.01 -25.54
N ALA A 289 -19.99 0.03 -24.99
CA ALA A 289 -19.71 1.41 -25.33
C ALA A 289 -18.45 1.89 -24.60
N GLY A 290 -17.48 2.45 -25.33
CA GLY A 290 -16.33 3.11 -24.72
C GLY A 290 -16.76 4.33 -23.91
N ASN A 291 -16.16 4.53 -22.74
CA ASN A 291 -16.35 5.71 -21.86
C ASN A 291 -17.80 6.04 -21.48
N SER A 292 -18.69 5.03 -21.38
CA SER A 292 -20.11 5.25 -21.07
C SER A 292 -20.47 5.25 -19.58
N TRP A 293 -19.47 5.21 -18.70
CA TRP A 293 -19.69 5.19 -17.24
C TRP A 293 -19.94 6.61 -16.74
N THR A 294 -21.04 6.80 -16.02
CA THR A 294 -21.41 8.07 -15.40
C THR A 294 -21.50 7.93 -13.89
N PRO A 295 -21.10 8.94 -13.11
CA PRO A 295 -21.28 8.92 -11.66
C PRO A 295 -22.75 8.75 -11.26
N VAL A 296 -23.00 7.97 -10.21
CA VAL A 296 -24.32 7.91 -9.58
C VAL A 296 -24.43 9.05 -8.58
N THR A 297 -25.34 10.00 -8.85
CA THR A 297 -25.50 11.22 -8.05
C THR A 297 -26.61 11.12 -6.99
N ASN A 298 -27.17 9.92 -6.79
CA ASN A 298 -28.23 9.70 -5.82
C ASN A 298 -27.71 9.91 -4.40
N GLY A 299 -28.55 10.48 -3.53
CA GLY A 299 -28.26 10.57 -2.11
C GLY A 299 -27.98 9.17 -1.55
N THR A 300 -26.78 9.00 -0.99
CA THR A 300 -26.36 7.73 -0.37
C THR A 300 -26.78 7.73 1.09
N VAL A 301 -27.37 6.63 1.56
CA VAL A 301 -27.72 6.45 2.98
C VAL A 301 -26.80 5.37 3.55
N VAL A 302 -26.24 5.61 4.75
CA VAL A 302 -25.42 4.62 5.44
C VAL A 302 -26.32 3.76 6.34
N ILE A 303 -26.33 2.45 6.11
CA ILE A 303 -27.06 1.46 6.92
C ILE A 303 -26.09 0.33 7.26
N ASN A 304 -25.94 0.01 8.55
CA ASN A 304 -25.06 -1.08 9.02
C ASN A 304 -23.63 -1.00 8.42
N PHE A 305 -23.02 0.19 8.47
CA PHE A 305 -21.70 0.48 7.92
C PHE A 305 -21.54 0.29 6.40
N GLN A 306 -22.65 0.22 5.65
CA GLN A 306 -22.63 0.22 4.19
C GLN A 306 -23.30 1.48 3.63
N ASN A 307 -22.59 2.15 2.73
CA ASN A 307 -23.19 3.07 1.78
C ASN A 307 -24.24 2.29 0.98
N THR A 308 -25.46 2.82 0.89
CA THR A 308 -26.59 2.18 0.24
C THR A 308 -27.30 3.18 -0.66
N ILE A 309 -27.59 2.76 -1.89
CA ILE A 309 -28.51 3.45 -2.78
C ILE A 309 -29.61 2.50 -3.23
N THR A 310 -30.78 3.06 -3.52
CA THR A 310 -31.93 2.31 -4.06
C THR A 310 -32.35 2.96 -5.37
N ASN A 311 -32.23 2.22 -6.47
CA ASN A 311 -32.56 2.69 -7.81
C ASN A 311 -33.72 1.88 -8.38
N ALA A 312 -34.63 2.53 -9.10
CA ALA A 312 -35.67 1.82 -9.84
C ALA A 312 -35.07 1.02 -11.01
N ILE A 313 -35.53 -0.22 -11.21
CA ILE A 313 -35.17 -1.04 -12.36
C ILE A 313 -36.01 -0.56 -13.55
N SER A 314 -35.54 0.51 -14.21
CA SER A 314 -36.24 1.17 -15.32
C SER A 314 -35.72 0.77 -16.71
N GLN A 315 -34.54 0.14 -16.77
CA GLN A 315 -33.86 -0.25 -18.01
C GLN A 315 -33.68 -1.77 -18.08
N PRO A 316 -33.60 -2.35 -19.30
CA PRO A 316 -33.37 -3.79 -19.47
C PRO A 316 -32.04 -4.27 -18.86
N SER A 317 -31.03 -3.39 -18.83
CA SER A 317 -29.72 -3.66 -18.26
C SER A 317 -29.13 -2.38 -17.67
N GLN A 318 -28.60 -2.49 -16.45
CA GLN A 318 -27.83 -1.46 -15.79
C GLN A 318 -26.66 -2.12 -15.05
N TYR A 319 -25.47 -1.54 -15.15
CA TYR A 319 -24.25 -2.05 -14.56
C TYR A 319 -23.69 -1.01 -13.59
N TYR A 320 -23.01 -1.47 -12.55
CA TYR A 320 -22.45 -0.62 -11.49
C TYR A 320 -21.01 -1.00 -11.20
N ARG A 321 -20.17 -0.01 -10.87
CA ARG A 321 -18.80 -0.24 -10.39
C ARG A 321 -18.44 0.79 -9.33
N LEU A 322 -17.55 0.41 -8.42
CA LEU A 322 -16.80 1.36 -7.61
C LEU A 322 -15.54 1.76 -8.38
N LYS A 323 -15.27 3.05 -8.41
CA LYS A 323 -14.07 3.61 -9.02
C LYS A 323 -13.39 4.54 -8.02
N LYS A 324 -12.10 4.30 -7.78
CA LYS A 324 -11.26 5.20 -6.98
C LYS A 324 -11.28 6.58 -7.62
N GLN A 325 -11.62 7.61 -6.84
CA GLN A 325 -11.71 9.00 -7.27
C GLN A 325 -10.34 9.67 -7.25
#